data_AF-A0A397G9S8-F1
#
_entry.id   AF-A0A397G9S8-F1
#
_cell.length_a   1.000
_cell.length_b   1.000
_cell.length_c   1.000
_cell.angle_alpha   90.00
_cell.angle_beta   90.00
_cell.angle_gamma   90.00
#
_symmetry.space_group_name_H-M   'P 1'
#
loop_
_entity.id
_entity.type
_entity.pdbx_description
1 polymer ?
#
loop_
_entity_poly.entity_id
_entity_poly.type
_entity_poly.pdbx_seq_one_letter_code
_entity_poly.pdbx_strand_id
1 'polypeptide(L)'
;MVVNYQHPIQCIRYVERQTAGFHNLFVASAGSKIYTYAAETGKQLAIWPEAAHAADSTAVGVAPSPEGDEPSAKKRKVSPAPEQTEKASESNGQSKTSTAWSTIPILAVSSDGNYVVAVTGEDKCLRVFEIEKSGHLKQLSERHMPKRPSAIALVDDDGTILCGDKFGDVYSLPLIDTGKSSIAPKVPAKMKRNQPAATTLTVHSKRNLASLEQQLRHYGQKEKTAEEKPTSAFELHLILGHVSMLTDLAYVSIPVDTASGRKRSYILTADRDEHIRVSRGPPQAHIIENYCLGHTSFVSSLCVPEWAQEYLISGGGDDHLLVWRWNEGRLAHKAPLAEEGTGSEVIVRGIWALSLTKPPSSQENANIILVALDGSSKLLCFTLESDGSLKAQNSIQASGNILDLTVPADHSSILISIDAVREAGSTQDWRTTPPSPPTLVEAFRLKPASEGLDWEPTSEAITAQINSEGTSEISADLEDKQKELNDSLYGLGNLRKKNHGEDD
;
A
#
# COMPACT_ATOMS: atom_id res chain seq x y z
N MET A 1 17.36 26.02 12.78
CA MET A 1 15.89 25.89 12.66
C MET A 1 15.64 24.43 12.38
N VAL A 2 14.76 23.76 13.13
CA VAL A 2 14.38 22.39 12.81
C VAL A 2 13.64 22.46 11.48
N VAL A 3 14.16 21.75 10.47
CA VAL A 3 13.56 21.71 9.15
C VAL A 3 12.50 20.62 9.18
N ASN A 4 11.22 21.02 9.27
CA ASN A 4 10.11 20.07 9.33
C ASN A 4 9.71 19.68 7.91
N TYR A 5 10.00 18.43 7.52
CA TYR A 5 9.43 17.83 6.33
C TYR A 5 8.04 17.27 6.64
N GLN A 6 7.24 17.02 5.63
CA GLN A 6 5.95 16.34 5.77
C GLN A 6 6.03 14.96 5.13
N HIS A 7 5.32 13.98 5.70
CA HIS A 7 5.23 12.66 5.10
C HIS A 7 4.61 12.77 3.70
N PRO A 8 5.29 12.29 2.65
CA PRO A 8 4.68 12.30 1.32
C PRO A 8 3.49 11.34 1.30
N ILE A 9 2.51 11.66 0.47
CA ILE A 9 1.37 10.77 0.25
C ILE A 9 1.89 9.53 -0.49
N GLN A 10 1.72 8.35 0.09
CA GLN A 10 2.23 7.10 -0.50
C GLN A 10 1.20 6.41 -1.38
N CYS A 11 -0.08 6.54 -1.04
CA CYS A 11 -1.19 6.07 -1.85
C CYS A 11 -2.27 7.14 -1.92
N ILE A 12 -2.90 7.29 -3.08
CA ILE A 12 -4.06 8.17 -3.26
C ILE A 12 -5.11 7.49 -4.14
N ARG A 13 -6.37 7.52 -3.72
CA ARG A 13 -7.51 6.93 -4.44
C ARG A 13 -8.64 7.94 -4.52
N TYR A 14 -9.17 8.14 -5.72
CA TYR A 14 -10.44 8.81 -5.91
C TYR A 14 -11.58 7.87 -5.55
N VAL A 15 -12.61 8.42 -4.89
CA VAL A 15 -13.79 7.67 -4.46
C VAL A 15 -15.03 8.40 -4.96
N GLU A 16 -15.70 7.79 -5.93
CA GLU A 16 -16.96 8.29 -6.46
C GLU A 16 -18.11 7.84 -5.56
N ARG A 17 -18.88 8.81 -5.05
CA ARG A 17 -20.00 8.61 -4.13
C ARG A 17 -21.22 9.48 -4.44
N GLN A 18 -21.13 10.34 -5.45
CA GLN A 18 -22.24 11.21 -5.89
C GLN A 18 -23.47 10.40 -6.29
N THR A 19 -23.29 9.21 -6.87
CA THR A 19 -24.38 8.27 -7.19
C THR A 19 -25.15 7.80 -5.95
N ALA A 20 -24.51 7.78 -4.78
CA ALA A 20 -25.12 7.45 -3.49
C ALA A 20 -25.61 8.68 -2.70
N GLY A 21 -25.54 9.89 -3.30
CA GLY A 21 -25.93 11.15 -2.66
C GLY A 21 -24.92 11.71 -1.66
N PHE A 22 -23.65 11.27 -1.73
CA PHE A 22 -22.54 11.79 -0.91
C PHE A 22 -21.54 12.56 -1.76
N HIS A 23 -20.70 13.36 -1.10
CA HIS A 23 -19.60 14.05 -1.78
C HIS A 23 -18.53 13.06 -2.24
N ASN A 24 -17.96 13.31 -3.42
CA ASN A 24 -16.79 12.56 -3.87
C ASN A 24 -15.59 12.95 -3.00
N LEU A 25 -14.64 12.05 -2.86
CA LEU A 25 -13.49 12.28 -1.98
C LEU A 25 -12.23 11.61 -2.49
N PHE A 26 -11.09 12.12 -2.02
CA PHE A 26 -9.82 11.43 -2.11
C PHE A 26 -9.53 10.75 -0.78
N VAL A 27 -9.09 9.49 -0.82
CA VAL A 27 -8.51 8.79 0.34
C VAL A 27 -7.03 8.65 0.07
N ALA A 28 -6.20 9.13 1.00
CA ALA A 28 -4.76 9.12 0.87
C ALA A 28 -4.09 8.54 2.12
N SER A 29 -2.99 7.80 1.96
CA SER A 29 -2.12 7.43 3.08
C SER A 29 -0.86 8.29 3.08
N ALA A 30 -0.46 8.78 4.25
CA ALA A 30 0.80 9.49 4.46
C ALA A 30 1.36 9.11 5.84
N GLY A 31 2.54 8.50 5.86
CA GLY A 31 3.11 7.92 7.08
C GLY A 31 2.15 6.89 7.70
N SER A 32 1.93 6.96 9.02
CA SER A 32 1.08 6.01 9.75
C SER A 32 -0.42 6.35 9.71
N LYS A 33 -0.82 7.30 8.87
CA LYS A 33 -2.16 7.88 8.86
C LYS A 33 -2.84 7.78 7.50
N ILE A 34 -4.17 7.74 7.52
CA ILE A 34 -5.05 7.89 6.37
C ILE A 34 -5.75 9.24 6.49
N TYR A 35 -5.80 9.96 5.38
CA TYR A 35 -6.42 11.26 5.21
C TYR A 35 -7.57 11.14 4.22
N THR A 36 -8.66 11.85 4.48
CA THR A 36 -9.74 12.02 3.50
C THR A 36 -9.86 13.49 3.13
N TYR A 37 -10.02 13.78 1.84
CA TYR A 37 -10.18 15.14 1.30
C TYR A 37 -11.44 15.22 0.45
N ALA A 38 -12.17 16.32 0.52
CA ALA A 38 -13.30 16.56 -0.38
C ALA A 38 -12.78 16.71 -1.81
N ALA A 39 -13.31 15.95 -2.76
CA ALA A 39 -12.80 15.94 -4.13
C ALA A 39 -13.00 17.29 -4.84
N GLU A 40 -14.06 18.01 -4.50
CA GLU A 40 -14.43 19.27 -5.17
C GLU A 40 -13.61 20.47 -4.68
N THR A 41 -13.03 20.38 -3.49
CA THR A 41 -12.35 21.53 -2.85
C THR A 41 -10.92 21.25 -2.43
N GLY A 42 -10.52 19.98 -2.30
CA GLY A 42 -9.25 19.57 -1.70
C GLY A 42 -9.18 19.75 -0.18
N LYS A 43 -10.27 20.19 0.47
CA LYS A 43 -10.30 20.41 1.92
C LYS A 43 -10.22 19.08 2.67
N GLN A 44 -9.37 19.01 3.70
CA GLN A 44 -9.27 17.84 4.56
C GLN A 44 -10.58 17.63 5.36
N LEU A 45 -11.09 16.41 5.33
CA LEU A 45 -12.33 15.99 5.99
C LEU A 45 -12.07 15.24 7.29
N ALA A 46 -11.17 14.24 7.26
CA ALA A 46 -10.83 13.45 8.44
C ALA A 46 -9.39 12.89 8.37
N ILE A 47 -8.88 12.49 9.54
CA ILE A 47 -7.61 11.80 9.71
C ILE A 47 -7.84 10.56 10.57
N TRP A 48 -7.36 9.41 10.12
CA TRP A 48 -7.32 8.19 10.90
C TRP A 48 -5.88 7.70 11.11
N PRO A 49 -5.48 7.25 12.32
CA PRO A 49 -6.24 7.34 13.58
C PRO A 49 -6.42 8.78 14.05
N GLU A 50 -7.55 9.08 14.69
CA GLU A 50 -7.77 10.36 15.33
C GLU A 50 -6.74 10.56 16.45
N ALA A 51 -6.17 11.77 16.56
CA ALA A 51 -5.39 12.11 17.72
C ALA A 51 -6.31 12.03 18.93
N ALA A 52 -5.94 11.28 19.98
CA ALA A 52 -6.72 11.24 21.21
C ALA A 52 -6.86 12.68 21.72
N HIS A 53 -8.02 13.29 21.50
CA HIS A 53 -8.32 14.57 22.10
C HIS A 53 -8.29 14.35 23.61
N ALA A 54 -7.40 15.10 24.26
CA ALA A 54 -7.49 15.35 25.69
C ALA A 54 -8.95 15.66 25.98
N ALA A 55 -9.60 14.81 26.77
CA ALA A 55 -10.96 15.05 27.23
C ALA A 55 -10.95 16.43 27.90
N ASP A 56 -11.54 17.41 27.23
CA ASP A 56 -11.63 18.75 27.74
C ASP A 56 -12.49 18.68 29.00
N SER A 57 -11.82 18.95 30.11
CA SER A 57 -12.42 19.35 31.36
C SER A 57 -13.28 20.59 31.12
N THR A 58 -14.57 20.41 30.85
CA THR A 58 -15.55 21.46 31.14
C THR A 58 -15.78 21.49 32.65
N ALA A 59 -14.81 22.07 33.36
CA ALA A 59 -15.07 22.72 34.62
C ALA A 59 -16.03 23.87 34.34
N VAL A 60 -17.29 23.70 34.73
CA VAL A 60 -18.28 24.78 34.74
C VAL A 60 -17.82 25.79 35.78
N GLY A 61 -17.41 26.96 35.30
CA GLY A 61 -17.14 28.12 36.15
C GLY A 61 -18.44 28.67 36.73
N VAL A 62 -18.57 28.62 38.05
CA VAL A 62 -19.48 29.48 38.81
C VAL A 62 -18.70 30.09 39.97
N ALA A 63 -18.71 31.41 40.04
CA ALA A 63 -18.30 32.20 41.20
C ALA A 63 -19.09 33.53 41.19
N PRO A 64 -19.23 34.27 42.32
CA PRO A 64 -18.94 33.94 43.72
C PRO A 64 -20.04 34.37 44.74
N SER A 65 -19.82 34.07 46.04
CA SER A 65 -19.99 34.89 47.28
C SER A 65 -20.64 34.08 48.45
N PRO A 66 -20.56 34.50 49.74
CA PRO A 66 -19.73 33.83 50.77
C PRO A 66 -20.50 33.48 52.08
N GLU A 67 -19.74 33.07 53.11
CA GLU A 67 -20.06 33.00 54.55
C GLU A 67 -20.50 31.65 55.15
N GLY A 68 -19.84 31.28 56.28
CA GLY A 68 -20.37 30.33 57.26
C GLY A 68 -19.37 29.33 57.89
N ASP A 69 -18.54 29.80 58.83
CA ASP A 69 -18.05 29.16 60.09
C ASP A 69 -17.51 27.69 60.16
N GLU A 70 -16.18 27.58 60.31
CA GLU A 70 -15.38 27.01 61.45
C GLU A 70 -15.86 25.80 62.33
N PRO A 71 -14.98 25.07 63.08
CA PRO A 71 -13.76 24.31 62.71
C PRO A 71 -13.54 23.00 63.57
N SER A 72 -12.30 22.46 63.58
CA SER A 72 -11.65 21.52 64.56
C SER A 72 -11.46 20.04 64.06
N ALA A 73 -10.41 19.25 64.35
CA ALA A 73 -9.13 19.39 65.08
C ALA A 73 -8.18 18.18 64.83
N LYS A 74 -6.92 18.46 64.43
CA LYS A 74 -5.62 18.07 65.07
C LYS A 74 -5.24 16.60 65.45
N LYS A 75 -3.99 16.26 65.01
CA LYS A 75 -2.92 15.34 65.56
C LYS A 75 -2.97 13.86 65.09
N ARG A 76 -1.86 13.11 64.86
CA ARG A 76 -0.46 13.18 65.34
C ARG A 76 0.49 12.32 64.47
N LYS A 77 1.79 12.62 64.57
CA LYS A 77 3.00 12.11 63.87
C LYS A 77 3.91 11.33 64.84
N VAL A 78 4.59 10.23 64.43
CA VAL A 78 5.90 9.74 64.96
C VAL A 78 6.62 8.84 63.92
N SER A 79 7.96 9.00 63.79
CA SER A 79 8.95 8.42 62.82
C SER A 79 9.89 7.35 63.49
N PRO A 80 11.13 6.97 63.05
CA PRO A 80 11.88 7.02 61.74
C PRO A 80 12.84 5.80 61.37
N ALA A 81 13.27 5.73 60.07
CA ALA A 81 14.62 5.49 59.44
C ALA A 81 15.47 4.17 59.64
N PRO A 82 16.49 3.82 58.78
CA PRO A 82 17.21 4.66 57.77
C PRO A 82 17.57 4.07 56.35
N GLU A 83 17.66 5.02 55.40
CA GLU A 83 18.63 5.29 54.30
C GLU A 83 19.25 4.19 53.40
N GLN A 84 19.11 4.38 52.07
CA GLN A 84 20.25 4.75 51.19
C GLN A 84 19.82 5.27 49.79
N THR A 85 20.21 6.53 49.51
CA THR A 85 20.53 7.19 48.23
C THR A 85 19.49 7.31 47.10
N GLU A 86 18.80 8.45 47.09
CA GLU A 86 18.10 9.02 45.93
C GLU A 86 19.03 9.96 45.13
N LYS A 87 19.08 9.79 43.80
CA LYS A 87 19.37 10.86 42.85
C LYS A 87 18.07 11.21 42.14
N ALA A 88 17.78 12.50 42.12
CA ALA A 88 16.52 13.12 41.76
C ALA A 88 16.00 12.69 40.37
N SER A 89 14.72 12.31 40.36
CA SER A 89 13.87 12.17 39.19
C SER A 89 13.47 13.55 38.66
N GLU A 90 13.94 13.91 37.47
CA GLU A 90 13.24 14.87 36.63
C GLU A 90 12.09 14.13 35.93
N SER A 91 10.90 14.33 36.48
CA SER A 91 9.64 14.01 35.84
C SER A 91 9.36 15.04 34.75
N ASN A 92 9.44 14.64 33.48
CA ASN A 92 8.64 15.24 32.41
C ASN A 92 8.73 14.40 31.13
N GLY A 93 7.59 13.98 30.60
CA GLY A 93 7.52 13.31 29.31
C GLY A 93 6.17 12.68 29.05
N GLN A 94 5.27 13.47 28.47
CA GLN A 94 3.96 13.06 27.95
C GLN A 94 4.02 11.72 27.20
N SER A 95 3.17 10.78 27.60
CA SER A 95 2.91 9.54 26.86
C SER A 95 2.26 9.89 25.51
N LYS A 96 3.07 10.02 24.45
CA LYS A 96 2.57 9.98 23.07
C LYS A 96 2.16 8.54 22.79
N THR A 97 0.88 8.29 22.56
CA THR A 97 0.38 7.00 22.09
C THR A 97 0.91 6.74 20.67
N SER A 98 2.01 6.03 20.55
CA SER A 98 2.60 5.64 19.27
C SER A 98 1.79 4.51 18.62
N THR A 99 1.42 4.66 17.35
CA THR A 99 0.87 3.57 16.54
C THR A 99 1.88 2.42 16.43
N ALA A 100 1.39 1.18 16.26
CA ALA A 100 2.25 -0.01 16.09
C ALA A 100 2.86 -0.14 14.68
N TRP A 101 2.51 0.77 13.77
CA TRP A 101 2.97 0.85 12.39
C TRP A 101 3.46 2.26 12.08
N SER A 102 4.38 2.35 11.11
CA SER A 102 4.96 3.60 10.61
C SER A 102 4.37 4.02 9.26
N THR A 103 3.87 3.06 8.47
CA THR A 103 3.32 3.31 7.13
C THR A 103 2.05 2.53 6.82
N ILE A 104 1.27 3.05 5.88
CA ILE A 104 0.10 2.38 5.29
C ILE A 104 0.32 2.29 3.77
N PRO A 105 1.04 1.25 3.30
CA PRO A 105 1.54 1.18 1.92
C PRO A 105 0.51 0.77 0.87
N ILE A 106 -0.68 0.31 1.26
CA ILE A 106 -1.69 -0.20 0.32
C ILE A 106 -3.07 0.23 0.78
N LEU A 107 -3.81 0.84 -0.14
CA LEU A 107 -5.22 1.18 -0.02
C LEU A 107 -6.00 0.59 -1.20
N ALA A 108 -7.12 -0.05 -0.92
CA ALA A 108 -8.13 -0.43 -1.90
C ALA A 108 -9.48 0.16 -1.49
N VAL A 109 -10.26 0.61 -2.47
CA VAL A 109 -11.57 1.22 -2.26
C VAL A 109 -12.59 0.42 -3.03
N SER A 110 -13.76 0.17 -2.44
CA SER A 110 -14.86 -0.49 -3.13
C SER A 110 -15.43 0.40 -4.24
N SER A 111 -15.90 -0.23 -5.32
CA SER A 111 -16.52 0.41 -6.49
C SER A 111 -17.78 1.21 -6.15
N ASP A 112 -18.49 0.85 -5.07
CA ASP A 112 -19.63 1.61 -4.55
C ASP A 112 -19.23 2.82 -3.70
N GLY A 113 -17.92 3.00 -3.47
CA GLY A 113 -17.33 4.09 -2.71
C GLY A 113 -17.69 4.11 -1.23
N ASN A 114 -18.15 2.99 -0.65
CA ASN A 114 -18.54 2.93 0.77
C ASN A 114 -17.46 2.38 1.69
N TYR A 115 -16.48 1.63 1.16
CA TYR A 115 -15.49 0.93 1.98
C TYR A 115 -14.06 1.20 1.53
N VAL A 116 -13.16 1.24 2.51
CA VAL A 116 -11.70 1.26 2.29
C VAL A 116 -11.08 0.07 3.01
N VAL A 117 -10.18 -0.63 2.34
CA VAL A 117 -9.29 -1.61 2.94
C VAL A 117 -7.88 -1.05 2.97
N ALA A 118 -7.27 -1.00 4.15
CA ALA A 118 -5.91 -0.56 4.36
C ALA A 118 -5.04 -1.70 4.91
N VAL A 119 -3.80 -1.75 4.44
CA VAL A 119 -2.77 -2.67 4.97
C VAL A 119 -1.89 -1.91 5.96
N THR A 120 -1.80 -2.40 7.19
CA THR A 120 -0.74 -2.02 8.13
C THR A 120 0.28 -3.15 8.19
N GLY A 121 1.49 -2.89 7.67
CA GLY A 121 2.43 -3.96 7.34
C GLY A 121 3.14 -4.55 8.55
N GLU A 122 3.45 -3.71 9.53
CA GLU A 122 4.25 -4.03 10.71
C GLU A 122 3.48 -4.88 11.72
N ASP A 123 2.19 -4.59 11.91
CA ASP A 123 1.26 -5.39 12.72
C ASP A 123 0.59 -6.54 11.95
N LYS A 124 0.77 -6.58 10.61
CA LYS A 124 0.25 -7.60 9.69
C LYS A 124 -1.27 -7.61 9.62
N CYS A 125 -1.89 -6.44 9.66
CA CYS A 125 -3.35 -6.33 9.67
C CYS A 125 -3.90 -5.85 8.33
N LEU A 126 -5.05 -6.43 7.96
CA LEU A 126 -6.01 -5.79 7.06
C LEU A 126 -7.04 -5.04 7.90
N ARG A 127 -7.23 -3.76 7.61
CA ARG A 127 -8.20 -2.90 8.29
C ARG A 127 -9.28 -2.50 7.30
N VAL A 128 -10.53 -2.76 7.64
CA VAL A 128 -11.69 -2.41 6.79
C VAL A 128 -12.42 -1.25 7.44
N PHE A 129 -12.68 -0.21 6.65
CA PHE A 129 -13.34 1.02 7.07
C PHE A 129 -14.62 1.23 6.28
N GLU A 130 -15.66 1.69 6.95
CA GLU A 130 -16.81 2.35 6.33
C GLU A 130 -16.48 3.84 6.17
N ILE A 131 -16.74 4.40 4.99
CA ILE A 131 -16.62 5.83 4.75
C ILE A 131 -17.95 6.48 5.10
N GLU A 132 -17.97 7.25 6.18
CA GLU A 132 -19.18 7.95 6.62
C GLU A 132 -19.52 9.12 5.67
N LYS A 133 -20.72 9.70 5.84
CA LYS A 133 -21.19 10.84 5.04
C LYS A 133 -20.30 12.07 5.16
N SER A 134 -19.68 12.24 6.33
CA SER A 134 -18.75 13.32 6.64
C SER A 134 -17.36 13.13 6.03
N GLY A 135 -17.08 11.97 5.44
CA GLY A 135 -15.73 11.56 5.03
C GLY A 135 -14.89 10.94 6.16
N HIS A 136 -15.45 10.78 7.36
CA HIS A 136 -14.76 10.07 8.45
C HIS A 136 -14.66 8.57 8.16
N LEU A 137 -13.55 7.97 8.58
CA LEU A 137 -13.29 6.55 8.40
C LEU A 137 -13.61 5.80 9.69
N LYS A 138 -14.72 5.06 9.68
CA LYS A 138 -15.12 4.21 10.80
C LYS A 138 -14.55 2.82 10.60
N GLN A 139 -13.57 2.44 11.42
CA GLN A 139 -12.98 1.10 11.35
C GLN A 139 -14.01 0.04 11.73
N LEU A 140 -14.41 -0.79 10.77
CA LEU A 140 -15.34 -1.91 10.96
C LEU A 140 -14.63 -3.16 11.49
N SER A 141 -13.43 -3.45 10.99
CA SER A 141 -12.68 -4.62 11.42
C SER A 141 -11.17 -4.44 11.32
N GLU A 142 -10.46 -5.13 12.20
CA GLU A 142 -9.01 -5.30 12.18
C GLU A 142 -8.72 -6.81 12.11
N ARG A 143 -8.04 -7.24 11.05
CA ARG A 143 -7.87 -8.65 10.72
C ARG A 143 -6.39 -9.01 10.64
N HIS A 144 -5.90 -9.66 11.69
CA HIS A 144 -4.52 -10.12 11.77
C HIS A 144 -4.27 -11.27 10.80
N MET A 145 -3.35 -11.04 9.86
CA MET A 145 -2.98 -12.01 8.83
C MET A 145 -1.83 -12.91 9.31
N PRO A 146 -1.72 -14.17 8.82
CA PRO A 146 -0.64 -15.08 9.19
C PRO A 146 0.76 -14.50 8.91
N LYS A 147 0.89 -13.75 7.81
CA LYS A 147 2.09 -13.05 7.36
C LYS A 147 1.73 -11.64 6.91
N ARG A 148 2.75 -10.79 6.74
CA ARG A 148 2.59 -9.41 6.27
C ARG A 148 1.96 -9.43 4.87
N PRO A 149 0.77 -8.81 4.68
CA PRO A 149 0.19 -8.62 3.36
C PRO A 149 1.14 -7.84 2.45
N SER A 150 1.20 -8.23 1.18
CA SER A 150 1.99 -7.56 0.14
C SER A 150 1.14 -7.06 -1.03
N ALA A 151 -0.04 -7.62 -1.27
CA ALA A 151 -0.96 -7.19 -2.31
C ALA A 151 -2.41 -7.45 -1.88
N ILE A 152 -3.35 -6.59 -2.30
CA ILE A 152 -4.78 -6.80 -2.08
C ILE A 152 -5.57 -6.45 -3.33
N ALA A 153 -6.72 -7.10 -3.52
CA ALA A 153 -7.72 -6.73 -4.52
C ALA A 153 -9.13 -6.95 -3.96
N LEU A 154 -10.07 -6.08 -4.31
CA LEU A 154 -11.50 -6.31 -4.09
C LEU A 154 -12.08 -6.99 -5.33
N VAL A 155 -12.87 -8.05 -5.10
CA VAL A 155 -13.38 -8.93 -6.15
C VAL A 155 -14.83 -9.33 -5.86
N ASP A 156 -15.48 -9.91 -6.87
CA ASP A 156 -16.86 -10.40 -6.80
C ASP A 156 -17.83 -9.28 -6.34
N ASP A 157 -17.86 -8.19 -7.11
CA ASP A 157 -18.64 -6.97 -6.81
C ASP A 157 -18.32 -6.42 -5.40
N ASP A 158 -17.03 -6.42 -5.06
CA ASP A 158 -16.44 -6.03 -3.77
C ASP A 158 -16.91 -6.84 -2.55
N GLY A 159 -17.56 -7.99 -2.76
CA GLY A 159 -17.94 -8.89 -1.67
C GLY A 159 -16.74 -9.57 -1.00
N THR A 160 -15.62 -9.69 -1.70
CA THR A 160 -14.46 -10.47 -1.29
C THR A 160 -13.17 -9.66 -1.40
N ILE A 161 -12.32 -9.76 -0.38
CA ILE A 161 -10.93 -9.30 -0.37
C ILE A 161 -10.03 -10.49 -0.73
N LEU A 162 -9.27 -10.36 -1.81
CA LEU A 162 -8.09 -11.19 -2.05
C LEU A 162 -6.88 -10.52 -1.39
N CYS A 163 -6.12 -11.29 -0.62
CA CYS A 163 -4.94 -10.82 0.08
C CYS A 163 -3.76 -11.76 -0.17
N GLY A 164 -2.77 -11.27 -0.92
CA GLY A 164 -1.47 -11.93 -1.08
C GLY A 164 -0.52 -11.53 0.04
N ASP A 165 0.28 -12.48 0.53
CA ASP A 165 1.26 -12.24 1.58
C ASP A 165 2.71 -12.38 1.11
N LYS A 166 3.65 -11.86 1.91
CA LYS A 166 5.09 -11.90 1.62
C LYS A 166 5.71 -13.32 1.56
N PHE A 167 4.98 -14.36 1.94
CA PHE A 167 5.42 -15.76 1.86
C PHE A 167 4.92 -16.45 0.59
N GLY A 168 4.09 -15.77 -0.21
CA GLY A 168 3.57 -16.28 -1.46
C GLY A 168 2.13 -16.75 -1.38
N ASP A 169 1.52 -16.80 -0.20
CA ASP A 169 0.16 -17.30 -0.02
C ASP A 169 -0.87 -16.24 -0.42
N VAL A 170 -1.97 -16.65 -1.05
CA VAL A 170 -3.12 -15.78 -1.34
C VAL A 170 -4.35 -16.31 -0.65
N TYR A 171 -4.97 -15.42 0.12
CA TYR A 171 -6.16 -15.69 0.89
C TYR A 171 -7.38 -14.97 0.34
N SER A 172 -8.56 -15.56 0.55
CA SER A 172 -9.87 -14.97 0.29
C SER A 172 -10.57 -14.70 1.62
N LEU A 173 -11.11 -13.49 1.78
CA LEU A 173 -11.84 -13.05 2.96
C LEU A 173 -13.09 -12.26 2.54
N PRO A 174 -14.23 -12.33 3.25
CA PRO A 174 -15.38 -11.48 2.95
C PRO A 174 -15.06 -10.01 3.29
N LEU A 175 -15.47 -9.03 2.46
CA LEU A 175 -15.27 -7.60 2.78
C LEU A 175 -15.98 -7.23 4.08
N ILE A 176 -17.21 -7.70 4.27
CA ILE A 176 -18.01 -7.48 5.48
C ILE A 176 -18.17 -8.81 6.22
N ASP A 177 -17.67 -8.88 7.46
CA ASP A 177 -17.86 -10.05 8.29
C ASP A 177 -19.29 -10.08 8.83
N THR A 178 -20.11 -10.99 8.31
CA THR A 178 -21.50 -11.16 8.75
C THR A 178 -21.64 -12.15 9.91
N GLY A 179 -20.53 -12.67 10.45
CA GLY A 179 -20.52 -13.64 11.55
C GLY A 179 -21.06 -15.03 11.18
N LYS A 180 -21.49 -15.23 9.92
CA LYS A 180 -21.90 -16.52 9.39
C LYS A 180 -20.64 -17.24 8.93
N SER A 181 -20.02 -17.99 9.83
CA SER A 181 -18.93 -18.92 9.51
C SER A 181 -19.40 -19.84 8.39
N SER A 182 -18.99 -19.56 7.14
CA SER A 182 -19.07 -20.56 6.11
C SER A 182 -18.08 -21.65 6.52
N ILE A 183 -18.56 -22.89 6.55
CA ILE A 183 -17.80 -24.04 7.02
C ILE A 183 -16.62 -24.19 6.08
N ALA A 184 -15.46 -23.64 6.48
CA ALA A 184 -14.19 -24.05 5.89
C ALA A 184 -14.18 -25.58 5.91
N PRO A 185 -13.87 -26.26 4.79
CA PRO A 185 -13.73 -27.71 4.82
C PRO A 185 -12.76 -28.02 5.94
N LYS A 186 -13.21 -28.83 6.91
CA LYS A 186 -12.39 -29.26 8.04
C LYS A 186 -11.13 -29.91 7.49
N VAL A 187 -10.06 -29.13 7.33
CA VAL A 187 -8.73 -29.68 7.23
C VAL A 187 -8.56 -30.42 8.55
N PRO A 188 -8.35 -31.75 8.54
CA PRO A 188 -8.24 -32.48 9.78
C PRO A 188 -7.16 -31.82 10.63
N ALA A 189 -7.54 -31.34 11.80
CA ALA A 189 -6.68 -30.77 12.82
C ALA A 189 -5.77 -31.85 13.40
N LYS A 190 -4.88 -32.38 12.55
CA LYS A 190 -3.76 -33.29 12.83
C LYS A 190 -2.70 -33.16 11.74
N MET A 191 -2.45 -31.95 11.22
CA MET A 191 -1.13 -31.68 10.67
C MET A 191 -0.20 -31.45 11.86
N LYS A 192 0.72 -32.37 12.10
CA LYS A 192 1.75 -32.23 13.15
C LYS A 192 2.42 -30.86 12.96
N ARG A 193 2.27 -30.01 13.97
CA ARG A 193 2.83 -28.66 14.01
C ARG A 193 4.36 -28.76 13.92
N ASN A 194 4.91 -28.22 12.84
CA ASN A 194 6.30 -27.79 12.64
C ASN A 194 7.41 -28.55 13.39
N GLN A 195 7.69 -29.79 13.00
CA GLN A 195 9.01 -30.40 13.26
C GLN A 195 9.81 -30.37 11.95
N PRO A 196 11.14 -30.13 11.99
CA PRO A 196 11.96 -30.30 10.80
C PRO A 196 11.81 -31.74 10.31
N ALA A 197 11.47 -31.91 9.03
CA ALA A 197 11.23 -33.23 8.44
C ALA A 197 12.49 -34.11 8.39
N ALA A 198 13.67 -33.49 8.50
CA ALA A 198 14.96 -34.17 8.53
C ALA A 198 15.29 -34.67 9.96
N THR A 199 15.70 -35.93 10.06
CA THR A 199 16.21 -36.49 11.32
C THR A 199 17.73 -36.57 11.28
N THR A 200 18.37 -36.71 12.45
CA THR A 200 19.83 -36.93 12.56
C THR A 200 20.32 -38.17 11.82
N LEU A 201 19.41 -39.09 11.46
CA LEU A 201 19.69 -40.28 10.64
C LEU A 201 19.72 -39.99 9.13
N THR A 202 19.13 -38.89 8.68
CA THR A 202 18.96 -38.55 7.26
C THR A 202 19.99 -37.53 6.77
N VAL A 203 20.77 -36.94 7.69
CA VAL A 203 21.68 -35.84 7.39
C VAL A 203 23.12 -36.33 7.47
N HIS A 204 23.79 -36.44 6.31
CA HIS A 204 25.13 -37.02 6.21
C HIS A 204 26.25 -35.97 6.01
N SER A 205 25.91 -34.69 5.85
CA SER A 205 26.89 -33.61 5.67
C SER A 205 26.99 -32.73 6.92
N LYS A 206 28.22 -32.33 7.26
CA LYS A 206 28.52 -31.48 8.42
C LYS A 206 27.76 -30.15 8.38
N ARG A 207 27.56 -29.59 7.18
CA ARG A 207 26.82 -28.31 6.96
C ARG A 207 25.32 -28.47 7.20
N ASN A 208 24.72 -29.56 6.73
CA ASN A 208 23.29 -29.81 6.91
C ASN A 208 22.97 -30.19 8.37
N LEU A 209 23.90 -30.86 9.07
CA LEU A 209 23.73 -31.19 10.49
C LEU A 209 23.72 -29.93 11.35
N ALA A 210 24.62 -28.98 11.06
CA ALA A 210 24.62 -27.67 11.71
C ALA A 210 23.32 -26.87 11.45
N SER A 211 22.78 -26.95 10.22
CA SER A 211 21.49 -26.33 9.88
C SER A 211 20.31 -26.96 10.65
N LEU A 212 20.28 -28.28 10.79
CA LEU A 212 19.27 -29.00 11.56
C LEU A 212 19.35 -28.64 13.06
N GLU A 213 20.55 -28.57 13.63
CA GLU A 213 20.75 -28.13 15.01
C GLU A 213 20.27 -26.69 15.25
N GLN A 214 20.54 -25.79 14.30
CA GLN A 214 20.07 -24.41 14.37
C GLN A 214 18.54 -24.32 14.27
N GLN A 215 17.91 -25.12 13.40
CA GLN A 215 16.46 -25.23 13.31
C GLN A 215 15.86 -25.69 14.64
N LEU A 216 16.39 -26.78 15.22
CA LEU A 216 15.92 -27.32 16.50
C LEU A 216 16.07 -26.33 17.67
N ARG A 217 17.16 -25.54 17.71
CA ARG A 217 17.34 -24.47 18.71
C ARG A 217 16.31 -23.36 18.57
N HIS A 218 16.01 -22.93 17.34
CA HIS A 218 14.96 -21.95 17.08
C HIS A 218 13.57 -22.46 17.48
N TYR A 219 13.30 -23.76 17.32
CA TYR A 219 12.05 -24.37 17.79
C TYR A 219 11.93 -24.38 19.31
N GLY A 220 12.98 -24.82 20.01
CA GLY A 220 12.97 -24.85 21.48
C GLY A 220 12.88 -23.47 22.15
N GLN A 221 13.31 -22.41 21.47
CA GLN A 221 13.09 -21.03 21.92
C GLN A 221 11.65 -20.55 21.63
N LYS A 222 11.07 -20.89 20.47
CA LYS A 222 9.69 -20.52 20.12
C LYS A 222 8.63 -21.12 21.04
N GLU A 223 8.82 -22.35 21.51
CA GLU A 223 7.91 -23.00 22.48
C GLU A 223 7.88 -22.29 23.84
N LYS A 224 8.98 -21.64 24.25
CA LYS A 224 9.04 -20.91 25.53
C LYS A 224 8.37 -19.52 25.48
N THR A 225 8.17 -18.96 24.29
CA THR A 225 7.54 -17.65 24.06
C THR A 225 6.14 -17.73 23.46
N ALA A 226 5.59 -18.94 23.27
CA ALA A 226 4.26 -19.14 22.70
C ALA A 226 3.18 -18.93 23.77
N GLU A 227 3.01 -17.69 24.24
CA GLU A 227 1.68 -17.26 24.67
C GLU A 227 0.75 -17.33 23.45
N GLU A 228 -0.41 -17.96 23.62
CA GLU A 228 -1.40 -18.18 22.58
C GLU A 228 -1.88 -16.84 22.01
N LYS A 229 -1.29 -16.40 20.89
CA LYS A 229 -1.86 -15.32 20.10
C LYS A 229 -3.26 -15.74 19.65
N PRO A 230 -4.28 -14.88 19.79
CA PRO A 230 -5.65 -15.24 19.50
C PRO A 230 -5.76 -15.75 18.06
N THR A 231 -6.29 -16.97 17.91
CA THR A 231 -6.74 -17.50 16.62
C THR A 231 -7.74 -16.52 16.02
N SER A 232 -7.46 -16.07 14.79
CA SER A 232 -8.23 -15.06 14.05
C SER A 232 -9.73 -15.35 14.07
N ALA A 233 -10.53 -14.38 14.55
CA ALA A 233 -11.97 -14.48 14.70
C ALA A 233 -12.78 -14.27 13.40
N PHE A 234 -12.13 -14.31 12.23
CA PHE A 234 -12.71 -13.99 10.93
C PHE A 234 -12.48 -15.10 9.90
N GLU A 235 -13.34 -15.15 8.87
CA GLU A 235 -13.24 -16.12 7.78
C GLU A 235 -12.03 -15.85 6.87
N LEU A 236 -11.13 -16.84 6.76
CA LEU A 236 -9.87 -16.74 6.02
C LEU A 236 -9.61 -18.05 5.27
N HIS A 237 -9.68 -18.02 3.94
CA HIS A 237 -9.45 -19.20 3.09
C HIS A 237 -8.18 -19.05 2.27
N LEU A 238 -7.21 -19.95 2.43
CA LEU A 238 -6.07 -20.06 1.52
C LEU A 238 -6.54 -20.63 0.18
N ILE A 239 -6.36 -19.89 -0.92
CA ILE A 239 -6.90 -20.25 -2.23
C ILE A 239 -5.83 -20.62 -3.28
N LEU A 240 -4.63 -20.05 -3.19
CA LEU A 240 -3.47 -20.39 -4.01
C LEU A 240 -2.18 -19.92 -3.31
N GLY A 241 -1.02 -20.28 -3.86
CA GLY A 241 0.24 -19.74 -3.35
C GLY A 241 1.46 -19.96 -4.25
N HIS A 242 2.47 -19.11 -4.06
CA HIS A 242 3.82 -19.17 -4.61
C HIS A 242 4.79 -19.70 -3.56
N VAL A 243 5.94 -20.20 -3.98
CA VAL A 243 7.06 -20.51 -3.07
C VAL A 243 7.94 -19.26 -2.83
N SER A 244 7.88 -18.31 -3.76
CA SER A 244 8.57 -17.02 -3.66
C SER A 244 7.68 -15.96 -3.01
N MET A 245 8.29 -14.82 -2.68
CA MET A 245 7.57 -13.65 -2.16
C MET A 245 6.63 -13.10 -3.22
N LEU A 246 5.34 -13.09 -2.96
CA LEU A 246 4.34 -12.47 -3.83
C LEU A 246 4.48 -10.96 -3.75
N THR A 247 4.60 -10.34 -4.92
CA THR A 247 4.89 -8.91 -5.09
C THR A 247 3.68 -8.12 -5.57
N ASP A 248 2.82 -8.72 -6.39
CA ASP A 248 1.61 -8.07 -6.87
C ASP A 248 0.51 -9.09 -7.23
N LEU A 249 -0.74 -8.60 -7.26
CA LEU A 249 -1.94 -9.38 -7.56
C LEU A 249 -2.95 -8.54 -8.35
N ALA A 250 -3.40 -9.08 -9.48
CA ALA A 250 -4.49 -8.52 -10.27
C ALA A 250 -5.65 -9.54 -10.39
N TYR A 251 -6.88 -9.02 -10.44
CA TYR A 251 -8.08 -9.81 -10.70
C TYR A 251 -8.74 -9.32 -11.99
N VAL A 252 -9.12 -10.26 -12.84
CA VAL A 252 -9.75 -9.96 -14.14
C VAL A 252 -10.99 -10.82 -14.31
N SER A 253 -12.08 -10.25 -14.82
CA SER A 253 -13.33 -10.97 -15.08
C SER A 253 -13.78 -10.74 -16.52
N ILE A 254 -13.60 -11.75 -17.37
CA ILE A 254 -13.89 -11.67 -18.80
C ILE A 254 -15.24 -12.35 -19.10
N PRO A 255 -16.10 -11.78 -19.97
CA PRO A 255 -17.28 -12.47 -20.48
C PRO A 255 -16.88 -13.71 -21.31
N VAL A 256 -17.41 -14.88 -20.96
CA VAL A 256 -17.17 -16.14 -21.69
C VAL A 256 -18.11 -16.28 -22.88
N ASP A 257 -19.37 -15.88 -22.69
CA ASP A 257 -20.42 -15.89 -23.71
C ASP A 257 -21.30 -14.65 -23.53
N THR A 258 -21.32 -13.80 -24.55
CA THR A 258 -22.14 -12.58 -24.59
C THR A 258 -23.64 -12.88 -24.52
N ALA A 259 -24.08 -14.06 -24.96
CA ALA A 259 -25.49 -14.46 -24.92
C ALA A 259 -25.93 -14.94 -23.54
N SER A 260 -25.04 -15.59 -22.78
CA SER A 260 -25.38 -16.15 -21.46
C SER A 260 -25.05 -15.20 -20.30
N GLY A 261 -24.36 -14.08 -20.55
CA GLY A 261 -23.88 -13.16 -19.53
C GLY A 261 -22.87 -13.77 -18.54
N ARG A 262 -22.35 -14.97 -18.84
CA ARG A 262 -21.49 -15.70 -17.91
C ARG A 262 -20.08 -15.13 -17.98
N LYS A 263 -19.60 -14.62 -16.86
CA LYS A 263 -18.21 -14.18 -16.70
C LYS A 263 -17.34 -15.33 -16.18
N ARG A 264 -16.06 -15.29 -16.52
CA ARG A 264 -15.02 -16.11 -15.91
C ARG A 264 -13.96 -15.19 -15.34
N SER A 265 -13.68 -15.39 -14.06
CA SER A 265 -12.68 -14.66 -13.33
C SER A 265 -11.34 -15.38 -13.34
N TYR A 266 -10.28 -14.60 -13.20
CA TYR A 266 -8.89 -15.02 -13.15
C TYR A 266 -8.15 -14.21 -12.09
N ILE A 267 -7.16 -14.85 -11.45
CA ILE A 267 -6.23 -14.21 -10.53
C ILE A 267 -4.84 -14.30 -11.17
N LEU A 268 -4.21 -13.16 -11.37
CA LEU A 268 -2.86 -13.02 -11.88
C LEU A 268 -1.96 -12.62 -10.73
N THR A 269 -0.91 -13.39 -10.46
CA THR A 269 0.01 -13.12 -9.34
C THR A 269 1.44 -13.09 -9.80
N ALA A 270 2.17 -12.08 -9.34
CA ALA A 270 3.58 -11.86 -9.60
C ALA A 270 4.42 -12.19 -8.37
N ASP A 271 5.67 -12.61 -8.58
CA ASP A 271 6.60 -12.85 -7.49
C ASP A 271 8.02 -12.31 -7.72
N ARG A 272 8.83 -12.42 -6.65
CA ARG A 272 10.23 -12.01 -6.63
C ARG A 272 11.12 -12.86 -7.55
N ASP A 273 10.73 -14.08 -7.86
CA ASP A 273 11.48 -15.02 -8.69
C ASP A 273 11.01 -15.04 -10.14
N GLU A 274 10.57 -13.87 -10.65
CA GLU A 274 10.25 -13.61 -12.06
C GLU A 274 8.95 -14.25 -12.58
N HIS A 275 8.19 -14.95 -11.73
CA HIS A 275 6.99 -15.64 -12.20
C HIS A 275 5.77 -14.73 -12.21
N ILE A 276 5.03 -14.81 -13.30
CA ILE A 276 3.63 -14.38 -13.36
C ILE A 276 2.78 -15.62 -13.58
N ARG A 277 1.94 -15.95 -12.60
CA ARG A 277 1.01 -17.08 -12.65
C ARG A 277 -0.38 -16.59 -13.00
N VAL A 278 -1.06 -17.31 -13.89
CA VAL A 278 -2.47 -17.11 -14.22
C VAL A 278 -3.27 -18.29 -13.67
N SER A 279 -4.06 -18.04 -12.62
CA SER A 279 -5.01 -19.01 -12.07
C SER A 279 -6.45 -18.59 -12.37
N ARG A 280 -7.38 -19.54 -12.35
CA ARG A 280 -8.81 -19.20 -12.34
C ARG A 280 -9.18 -18.45 -11.06
N GLY A 281 -10.25 -17.68 -11.11
CA GLY A 281 -10.79 -17.02 -9.92
C GLY A 281 -11.52 -17.99 -8.99
N PRO A 282 -11.93 -17.54 -7.79
CA PRO A 282 -12.72 -18.34 -6.86
C PRO A 282 -14.01 -18.86 -7.53
N PRO A 283 -14.45 -20.10 -7.23
CA PRO A 283 -13.88 -21.05 -6.27
C PRO A 283 -12.79 -21.98 -6.87
N GLN A 284 -12.33 -21.74 -8.10
CA GLN A 284 -11.43 -22.63 -8.83
C GLN A 284 -9.96 -22.19 -8.83
N ALA A 285 -9.54 -21.39 -7.84
CA ALA A 285 -8.18 -20.85 -7.73
C ALA A 285 -7.04 -21.88 -7.71
N HIS A 286 -7.35 -23.14 -7.39
CA HIS A 286 -6.42 -24.26 -7.47
C HIS A 286 -6.07 -24.68 -8.92
N ILE A 287 -6.84 -24.22 -9.92
CA ILE A 287 -6.59 -24.51 -11.34
C ILE A 287 -5.72 -23.39 -11.91
N ILE A 288 -4.47 -23.74 -12.21
CA ILE A 288 -3.54 -22.88 -12.92
C ILE A 288 -3.86 -22.99 -14.41
N GLU A 289 -4.20 -21.88 -15.04
CA GLU A 289 -4.51 -21.83 -16.47
C GLU A 289 -3.23 -21.65 -17.29
N ASN A 290 -2.32 -20.77 -16.84
CA ASN A 290 -1.09 -20.47 -17.57
C ASN A 290 0.01 -19.81 -16.71
N TYR A 291 1.16 -19.56 -17.32
CA TYR A 291 2.24 -18.73 -16.82
C TYR A 291 2.71 -17.76 -17.90
N CYS A 292 3.06 -16.53 -17.51
CA CYS A 292 3.73 -15.57 -18.39
C CYS A 292 5.22 -15.55 -18.03
N LEU A 293 6.05 -16.27 -18.81
CA LEU A 293 7.47 -16.48 -18.53
C LEU A 293 8.35 -15.65 -19.47
N GLY A 294 9.20 -14.78 -18.92
CA GLY A 294 10.14 -13.97 -19.72
C GLY A 294 10.78 -12.79 -19.01
N HIS A 295 10.30 -12.41 -17.81
CA HIS A 295 11.06 -11.55 -16.92
C HIS A 295 12.40 -12.19 -16.53
N THR A 296 13.42 -11.36 -16.31
CA THR A 296 14.77 -11.79 -15.86
C THR A 296 15.13 -11.22 -14.49
N SER A 297 14.26 -10.39 -13.92
CA SER A 297 14.31 -9.91 -12.55
C SER A 297 12.92 -9.97 -11.91
N PHE A 298 12.83 -9.68 -10.61
CA PHE A 298 11.57 -9.63 -9.87
C PHE A 298 10.52 -8.79 -10.60
N VAL A 299 9.25 -9.21 -10.54
CA VAL A 299 8.11 -8.43 -11.05
C VAL A 299 7.54 -7.63 -9.89
N SER A 300 7.26 -6.34 -10.07
CA SER A 300 6.75 -5.45 -9.00
C SER A 300 5.37 -4.88 -9.28
N SER A 301 4.94 -4.84 -10.55
CA SER A 301 3.65 -4.26 -10.92
C SER A 301 3.04 -5.00 -12.10
N LEU A 302 1.74 -5.31 -11.98
CA LEU A 302 0.87 -5.90 -12.97
C LEU A 302 -0.27 -4.92 -13.27
N CYS A 303 -0.56 -4.70 -14.55
CA CYS A 303 -1.66 -3.84 -14.97
C CYS A 303 -2.42 -4.48 -16.14
N VAL A 304 -3.72 -4.62 -15.98
CA VAL A 304 -4.64 -5.11 -17.03
C VAL A 304 -5.53 -3.94 -17.44
N PRO A 305 -5.38 -3.41 -18.67
CA PRO A 305 -6.21 -2.31 -19.14
C PRO A 305 -7.67 -2.72 -19.28
N GLU A 306 -8.60 -1.92 -18.74
CA GLU A 306 -10.04 -2.23 -18.79
C GLU A 306 -10.58 -2.30 -20.22
N TRP A 307 -10.03 -1.48 -21.13
CA TRP A 307 -10.41 -1.46 -22.55
C TRP A 307 -9.77 -2.59 -23.38
N ALA A 308 -8.82 -3.34 -22.82
CA ALA A 308 -8.07 -4.38 -23.52
C ALA A 308 -7.66 -5.51 -22.56
N GLN A 309 -8.67 -6.12 -21.92
CA GLN A 309 -8.50 -7.10 -20.84
C GLN A 309 -7.80 -8.40 -21.27
N GLU A 310 -7.59 -8.63 -22.56
CA GLU A 310 -6.77 -9.74 -23.07
C GLU A 310 -5.27 -9.51 -22.89
N TYR A 311 -4.85 -8.27 -22.63
CA TYR A 311 -3.47 -7.90 -22.40
C TYR A 311 -3.15 -7.70 -20.93
N LEU A 312 -1.94 -8.10 -20.56
CA LEU A 312 -1.31 -7.79 -19.27
C LEU A 312 -0.03 -7.02 -19.56
N ILE A 313 0.16 -5.91 -18.88
CA ILE A 313 1.42 -5.16 -18.87
C ILE A 313 2.09 -5.42 -17.53
N SER A 314 3.33 -5.86 -17.55
CA SER A 314 4.11 -6.12 -16.35
C SER A 314 5.45 -5.40 -16.36
N GLY A 315 5.88 -5.01 -15.17
CA GLY A 315 7.13 -4.31 -14.93
C GLY A 315 7.75 -4.73 -13.60
N GLY A 316 9.05 -4.52 -13.48
CA GLY A 316 9.84 -5.10 -12.40
C GLY A 316 11.20 -4.46 -12.24
N GLY A 317 12.18 -5.26 -11.86
CA GLY A 317 13.60 -4.89 -11.87
C GLY A 317 14.28 -5.05 -13.24
N ASP A 318 13.54 -5.44 -14.27
CA ASP A 318 14.02 -5.45 -15.65
C ASP A 318 14.11 -4.02 -16.22
N ASP A 319 14.94 -3.85 -17.24
CA ASP A 319 15.11 -2.60 -18.00
C ASP A 319 14.01 -2.35 -19.05
N HIS A 320 12.94 -3.12 -19.00
CA HIS A 320 11.86 -3.11 -19.98
C HIS A 320 10.52 -3.50 -19.36
N LEU A 321 9.44 -3.09 -20.01
CA LEU A 321 8.09 -3.61 -19.79
C LEU A 321 7.85 -4.81 -20.69
N LEU A 322 7.02 -5.75 -20.21
CA LEU A 322 6.54 -6.86 -21.01
C LEU A 322 5.02 -6.76 -21.16
N VAL A 323 4.54 -6.93 -22.38
CA VAL A 323 3.11 -7.02 -22.70
C VAL A 323 2.79 -8.46 -23.09
N TRP A 324 1.78 -9.03 -22.47
CA TRP A 324 1.40 -10.43 -22.64
C TRP A 324 -0.02 -10.54 -23.15
N ARG A 325 -0.29 -11.51 -24.02
CA ARG A 325 -1.61 -12.15 -24.06
C ARG A 325 -1.64 -13.20 -22.96
N TRP A 326 -2.09 -12.78 -21.78
CA TRP A 326 -1.88 -13.54 -20.55
C TRP A 326 -2.66 -14.87 -20.53
N ASN A 327 -3.81 -14.91 -21.19
CA ASN A 327 -4.61 -16.12 -21.35
C ASN A 327 -3.88 -17.18 -22.19
N GLU A 328 -3.08 -16.75 -23.17
CA GLU A 328 -2.22 -17.59 -24.02
C GLU A 328 -0.84 -17.83 -23.40
N GLY A 329 -0.42 -17.07 -22.38
CA GLY A 329 0.93 -17.10 -21.84
C GLY A 329 1.98 -16.61 -22.85
N ARG A 330 1.54 -15.81 -23.84
CA ARG A 330 2.36 -15.41 -24.98
C ARG A 330 2.82 -13.97 -24.83
N LEU A 331 4.13 -13.76 -25.00
CA LEU A 331 4.69 -12.42 -25.08
C LEU A 331 4.25 -11.72 -26.39
N ALA A 332 3.62 -10.56 -26.26
CA ALA A 332 3.18 -9.70 -27.36
C ALA A 332 4.25 -8.64 -27.70
N HIS A 333 4.82 -7.99 -26.69
CA HIS A 333 5.80 -6.92 -26.91
C HIS A 333 6.74 -6.74 -25.72
N LYS A 334 7.97 -6.27 -26.01
CA LYS A 334 8.97 -5.87 -25.02
C LYS A 334 9.35 -4.41 -25.27
N ALA A 335 8.97 -3.52 -24.36
CA ALA A 335 9.19 -2.07 -24.51
C ALA A 335 10.33 -1.60 -23.58
N PRO A 336 11.43 -1.03 -24.10
CA PRO A 336 12.53 -0.55 -23.27
C PRO A 336 12.12 0.65 -22.41
N LEU A 337 12.61 0.71 -21.17
CA LEU A 337 12.34 1.81 -20.22
C LEU A 337 13.41 2.90 -20.22
N ALA A 338 14.63 2.57 -20.66
CA ALA A 338 15.76 3.47 -20.76
C ALA A 338 16.40 3.35 -22.16
N GLU A 339 17.13 4.39 -22.57
CA GLU A 339 17.96 4.31 -23.77
C GLU A 339 19.09 3.30 -23.55
N GLU A 340 19.31 2.44 -24.55
CA GLU A 340 20.36 1.41 -24.52
C GLU A 340 21.72 2.06 -24.22
N GLY A 341 22.42 1.55 -23.19
CA GLY A 341 23.77 2.00 -22.82
C GLY A 341 23.87 3.04 -21.70
N THR A 342 22.74 3.48 -21.11
CA THR A 342 22.76 4.38 -19.94
C THR A 342 23.23 3.69 -18.65
N GLY A 343 23.12 2.36 -18.55
CA GLY A 343 23.59 1.58 -17.40
C GLY A 343 22.85 1.84 -16.08
N SER A 344 21.83 2.71 -16.10
CA SER A 344 21.05 3.05 -14.92
C SER A 344 20.13 1.89 -14.54
N GLU A 345 20.25 1.43 -13.30
CA GLU A 345 19.35 0.43 -12.74
C GLU A 345 17.96 1.04 -12.57
N VAL A 346 16.99 0.55 -13.34
CA VAL A 346 15.59 1.00 -13.26
C VAL A 346 14.75 -0.01 -12.50
N ILE A 347 13.74 0.47 -11.77
CA ILE A 347 12.75 -0.36 -11.10
C ILE A 347 11.39 0.24 -11.39
N VAL A 348 10.48 -0.56 -11.93
CA VAL A 348 9.09 -0.14 -12.11
C VAL A 348 8.41 -0.07 -10.74
N ARG A 349 7.91 1.10 -10.39
CA ARG A 349 7.17 1.32 -9.14
C ARG A 349 5.68 1.04 -9.30
N GLY A 350 5.10 1.49 -10.40
CA GLY A 350 3.67 1.33 -10.68
C GLY A 350 3.35 1.52 -12.15
N ILE A 351 2.28 0.85 -12.59
CA ILE A 351 1.75 0.90 -13.95
C ILE A 351 0.25 1.19 -13.84
N TRP A 352 -0.23 2.20 -14.54
CA TRP A 352 -1.64 2.59 -14.55
C TRP A 352 -2.16 2.65 -15.98
N ALA A 353 -3.27 1.98 -16.23
CA ALA A 353 -4.00 2.03 -17.50
C ALA A 353 -5.22 2.92 -17.32
N LEU A 354 -5.24 4.06 -18.01
CA LEU A 354 -6.26 5.10 -17.84
C LEU A 354 -6.90 5.46 -19.20
N SER A 355 -8.20 5.74 -19.18
CA SER A 355 -8.90 6.40 -20.28
C SER A 355 -9.19 7.85 -19.88
N LEU A 356 -8.61 8.82 -20.60
CA LEU A 356 -8.80 10.25 -20.35
C LEU A 356 -9.62 10.89 -21.47
N THR A 357 -10.47 11.85 -21.12
CA THR A 357 -11.26 12.63 -22.07
C THR A 357 -10.38 13.70 -22.73
N LYS A 358 -10.32 13.74 -24.06
CA LYS A 358 -9.57 14.79 -24.78
C LYS A 358 -10.34 16.13 -24.79
N PRO A 359 -9.73 17.24 -24.36
CA PRO A 359 -10.33 18.56 -24.51
C PRO A 359 -10.38 19.00 -26.00
N PRO A 360 -11.37 19.82 -26.42
CA PRO A 360 -12.38 20.49 -25.59
C PRO A 360 -13.74 19.76 -25.51
N SER A 361 -13.95 18.66 -26.25
CA SER A 361 -15.21 17.86 -26.27
C SER A 361 -15.28 16.88 -27.45
N SER A 362 -14.15 16.29 -27.88
CA SER A 362 -14.25 15.13 -28.76
C SER A 362 -14.72 13.95 -27.90
N GLN A 363 -15.73 13.18 -28.35
CA GLN A 363 -16.13 11.89 -27.76
C GLN A 363 -15.03 10.81 -27.81
N GLU A 364 -13.78 11.22 -27.99
CA GLU A 364 -12.63 10.36 -28.16
C GLU A 364 -11.83 10.36 -26.86
N ASN A 365 -11.84 9.21 -26.19
CA ASN A 365 -10.99 8.95 -25.04
C ASN A 365 -9.58 8.61 -25.53
N ALA A 366 -8.57 9.14 -24.85
CA ALA A 366 -7.19 8.69 -24.98
C ALA A 366 -6.96 7.54 -23.99
N ASN A 367 -6.66 6.36 -24.51
CA ASN A 367 -6.23 5.21 -23.72
C ASN A 367 -4.71 5.27 -23.53
N ILE A 368 -4.29 5.35 -22.28
CA ILE A 368 -2.90 5.69 -21.90
C ILE A 368 -2.41 4.71 -20.86
N ILE A 369 -1.17 4.29 -21.01
CA ILE A 369 -0.42 3.57 -19.99
C ILE A 369 0.62 4.52 -19.39
N LEU A 370 0.54 4.76 -18.09
CA LEU A 370 1.50 5.55 -17.34
C LEU A 370 2.37 4.65 -16.48
N VAL A 371 3.67 4.90 -16.44
CA VAL A 371 4.64 4.08 -15.70
C VAL A 371 5.56 4.96 -14.87
N ALA A 372 5.53 4.76 -13.55
CA ALA A 372 6.46 5.40 -12.62
C ALA A 372 7.65 4.49 -12.36
N LEU A 373 8.85 5.07 -12.34
CA LEU A 373 10.07 4.39 -11.91
C LEU A 373 10.41 4.79 -10.47
N ASP A 374 10.91 3.84 -9.70
CA ASP A 374 11.28 4.07 -8.30
C ASP A 374 12.39 5.14 -8.23
N GLY A 375 12.16 6.18 -7.44
CA GLY A 375 13.09 7.31 -7.32
C GLY A 375 13.12 8.28 -8.50
N SER A 376 12.17 8.22 -9.44
CA SER A 376 12.13 9.13 -10.60
C SER A 376 11.02 10.18 -10.50
N SER A 377 11.32 11.40 -10.95
CA SER A 377 10.34 12.49 -11.13
C SER A 377 9.68 12.50 -12.52
N LYS A 378 10.01 11.52 -13.36
CA LYS A 378 9.50 11.38 -14.73
C LYS A 378 8.45 10.27 -14.79
N LEU A 379 7.23 10.60 -15.22
CA LEU A 379 6.18 9.62 -15.52
C LEU A 379 6.26 9.25 -16.99
N LEU A 380 6.61 8.00 -17.28
CA LEU A 380 6.65 7.53 -18.66
C LEU A 380 5.22 7.31 -19.18
N CYS A 381 5.00 7.60 -20.46
CA CYS A 381 3.69 7.56 -21.10
C CYS A 381 3.77 6.69 -22.35
N PHE A 382 2.80 5.78 -22.51
CA PHE A 382 2.69 4.90 -23.65
C PHE A 382 1.24 4.80 -24.14
N THR A 383 1.04 4.52 -25.44
CA THR A 383 -0.23 4.01 -25.98
C THR A 383 -0.11 2.51 -26.23
N LEU A 384 -1.20 1.78 -25.99
CA LEU A 384 -1.30 0.36 -26.35
C LEU A 384 -1.96 0.23 -27.72
N GLU A 385 -1.20 -0.23 -28.71
CA GLU A 385 -1.69 -0.44 -30.06
C GLU A 385 -2.48 -1.76 -30.17
N SER A 386 -3.29 -1.88 -31.22
CA SER A 386 -4.17 -3.06 -31.42
C SER A 386 -3.43 -4.41 -31.52
N ASP A 387 -2.16 -4.40 -31.94
CA ASP A 387 -1.30 -5.58 -32.02
C ASP A 387 -0.66 -5.98 -30.67
N GLY A 388 -0.86 -5.17 -29.63
CA GLY A 388 -0.29 -5.34 -28.30
C GLY A 388 1.06 -4.64 -28.11
N SER A 389 1.53 -3.85 -29.07
CA SER A 389 2.75 -3.06 -28.91
C SER A 389 2.52 -1.82 -28.06
N LEU A 390 3.52 -1.45 -27.26
CA LEU A 390 3.53 -0.19 -26.52
C LEU A 390 4.31 0.85 -27.30
N LYS A 391 3.67 1.96 -27.62
CA LYS A 391 4.29 3.09 -28.32
C LYS A 391 4.56 4.22 -27.32
N ALA A 392 5.82 4.57 -27.13
CA ALA A 392 6.22 5.65 -26.24
C ALA A 392 5.69 7.02 -26.70
N GLN A 393 5.33 7.85 -25.72
CA GLN A 393 4.79 9.19 -25.88
C GLN A 393 5.58 10.16 -24.99
N ASN A 394 5.23 11.45 -25.03
CA ASN A 394 5.87 12.44 -24.16
C ASN A 394 5.58 12.12 -22.69
N SER A 395 6.64 12.04 -21.90
CA SER A 395 6.57 11.83 -20.45
C SER A 395 6.13 13.09 -19.71
N ILE A 396 5.56 12.90 -18.53
CA ILE A 396 5.27 13.99 -17.59
C ILE A 396 6.48 14.21 -16.68
N GLN A 397 6.81 15.47 -16.41
CA GLN A 397 7.87 15.85 -15.49
C GLN A 397 7.25 16.50 -14.25
N ALA A 398 7.31 15.82 -13.11
CA ALA A 398 6.87 16.33 -11.82
C ALA A 398 8.03 17.05 -11.09
N SER A 399 7.72 17.80 -10.02
CA SER A 399 8.74 18.51 -9.23
C SER A 399 9.52 17.61 -8.24
N GLY A 400 8.97 16.44 -7.92
CA GLY A 400 9.54 15.43 -7.01
C GLY A 400 9.36 14.01 -7.55
N ASN A 401 9.83 13.00 -6.81
CA ASN A 401 9.71 11.62 -7.25
C ASN A 401 8.26 11.15 -7.20
N ILE A 402 7.80 10.45 -8.22
CA ILE A 402 6.40 10.06 -8.33
C ILE A 402 6.15 8.81 -7.49
N LEU A 403 5.13 8.86 -6.64
CA LEU A 403 4.82 7.78 -5.71
C LEU A 403 3.58 6.98 -6.10
N ASP A 404 2.50 7.67 -6.50
CA ASP A 404 1.22 7.10 -6.88
C ASP A 404 0.42 8.10 -7.71
N LEU A 405 -0.68 7.67 -8.33
CA LEU A 405 -1.60 8.55 -9.06
C LEU A 405 -3.06 8.11 -8.93
N THR A 406 -3.97 9.06 -9.18
CA THR A 406 -5.40 8.79 -9.33
C THR A 406 -6.02 9.70 -10.39
N VAL A 407 -7.18 9.29 -10.91
CA VAL A 407 -7.95 10.07 -11.89
C VAL A 407 -9.26 10.54 -11.25
N PRO A 408 -9.58 11.86 -11.27
CA PRO A 408 -10.88 12.36 -10.85
C PRO A 408 -12.01 11.90 -11.79
N ALA A 409 -13.27 11.94 -11.34
CA ALA A 409 -14.43 11.47 -12.12
C ALA A 409 -14.68 12.18 -13.44
N ASP A 410 -14.11 13.38 -13.66
CA ASP A 410 -14.26 14.07 -14.94
C ASP A 410 -13.34 13.49 -16.03
N HIS A 411 -12.41 12.60 -15.66
CA HIS A 411 -11.40 11.99 -16.52
C HIS A 411 -10.62 13.03 -17.35
N SER A 412 -10.54 14.27 -16.88
CA SER A 412 -9.95 15.39 -17.64
C SER A 412 -8.50 15.62 -17.27
N SER A 413 -8.13 15.28 -16.04
CA SER A 413 -6.78 15.39 -15.49
C SER A 413 -6.40 14.14 -14.72
N ILE A 414 -5.13 14.06 -14.35
CA ILE A 414 -4.60 13.10 -13.39
C ILE A 414 -4.04 13.86 -12.20
N LEU A 415 -4.17 13.28 -11.02
CA LEU A 415 -3.57 13.76 -9.79
C LEU A 415 -2.43 12.83 -9.40
N ILE A 416 -1.22 13.35 -9.36
CA ILE A 416 0.00 12.61 -9.07
C ILE A 416 0.46 12.95 -7.66
N SER A 417 0.75 11.94 -6.86
CA SER A 417 1.42 12.13 -5.58
C SER A 417 2.94 12.10 -5.73
N ILE A 418 3.62 13.02 -5.04
CA ILE A 418 5.06 13.20 -5.14
C ILE A 418 5.77 13.12 -3.78
N ASP A 419 7.01 12.65 -3.82
CA ASP A 419 7.99 12.83 -2.76
C ASP A 419 8.79 14.11 -3.01
N ALA A 420 8.50 15.12 -2.19
CA ALA A 420 9.27 16.36 -2.15
C ALA A 420 10.20 16.45 -0.92
N VAL A 421 10.36 15.35 -0.16
CA VAL A 421 11.36 15.26 0.92
C VAL A 421 12.74 15.05 0.31
N ARG A 422 12.82 14.21 -0.73
CA ARG A 422 14.06 13.90 -1.44
C ARG A 422 14.26 14.78 -2.67
N GLU A 423 15.51 14.89 -3.09
CA GLU A 423 15.85 15.48 -4.38
C GLU A 423 15.25 14.64 -5.51
N ALA A 424 14.76 15.33 -6.54
CA ALA A 424 14.18 14.67 -7.70
C ALA A 424 15.24 13.79 -8.39
N GLY A 425 14.93 12.50 -8.58
CA GLY A 425 15.87 11.51 -9.11
C GLY A 425 16.67 10.75 -8.05
N SER A 426 16.54 11.07 -6.76
CA SER A 426 17.26 10.39 -5.67
C SER A 426 16.32 9.70 -4.69
N THR A 427 16.70 8.51 -4.24
CA THR A 427 16.02 7.76 -3.17
C THR A 427 16.66 7.98 -1.79
N GLN A 428 17.81 8.65 -1.74
CA GLN A 428 18.62 8.81 -0.54
C GLN A 428 18.83 10.28 -0.15
N ASP A 429 19.02 11.16 -1.12
CA ASP A 429 19.41 12.54 -0.86
C ASP A 429 18.18 13.37 -0.50
N TRP A 430 18.15 13.88 0.73
CA TRP A 430 17.09 14.77 1.20
C TRP A 430 17.37 16.19 0.71
N ARG A 431 16.31 16.91 0.34
CA ARG A 431 16.44 18.34 -0.01
C ARG A 431 17.03 19.10 1.15
N THR A 432 17.84 20.11 0.92
CA THR A 432 18.36 20.95 2.02
C THR A 432 17.30 21.85 2.65
N THR A 433 16.28 22.19 1.86
CA THR A 433 15.16 23.04 2.27
C THR A 433 13.85 22.47 1.72
N PRO A 434 12.83 22.27 2.57
CA PRO A 434 11.53 21.78 2.13
C PRO A 434 10.88 22.83 1.24
N PRO A 435 10.09 22.40 0.24
CA PRO A 435 9.30 23.33 -0.56
C PRO A 435 8.34 24.12 0.33
N SER A 436 8.17 25.41 0.02
CA SER A 436 7.23 26.31 0.67
C SER A 436 6.38 26.99 -0.40
N PRO A 437 5.07 26.68 -0.49
CA PRO A 437 4.32 25.71 0.33
C PRO A 437 4.76 24.25 0.08
N PRO A 438 4.45 23.30 1.00
CA PRO A 438 4.66 21.88 0.77
C PRO A 438 4.02 21.43 -0.55
N THR A 439 4.65 20.50 -1.25
CA THR A 439 4.11 19.93 -2.50
C THR A 439 3.98 18.42 -2.31
N LEU A 440 2.75 17.96 -2.13
CA LEU A 440 2.38 16.56 -1.90
C LEU A 440 1.70 15.95 -3.13
N VAL A 441 0.97 16.78 -3.88
CA VAL A 441 0.27 16.41 -5.11
C VAL A 441 0.44 17.48 -6.19
N GLU A 442 0.45 17.02 -7.44
CA GLU A 442 0.43 17.84 -8.66
C GLU A 442 -0.62 17.30 -9.63
N ALA A 443 -1.24 18.17 -10.42
CA ALA A 443 -2.22 17.76 -11.43
C ALA A 443 -1.72 18.05 -12.85
N PHE A 444 -2.01 17.13 -13.76
CA PHE A 444 -1.64 17.22 -15.17
C PHE A 444 -2.81 16.84 -16.06
N ARG A 445 -2.89 17.44 -17.24
CA ARG A 445 -3.91 17.11 -18.25
C ARG A 445 -3.30 17.04 -19.64
N LEU A 446 -4.04 16.42 -20.56
CA LEU A 446 -3.66 16.37 -21.97
C LEU A 446 -3.82 17.76 -22.63
N LYS A 447 -2.84 18.14 -23.44
CA LYS A 447 -2.93 19.37 -24.24
C LYS A 447 -3.99 19.22 -25.35
N PRO A 448 -4.85 20.24 -25.58
CA PRO A 448 -5.91 20.16 -26.60
C PRO A 448 -5.45 20.11 -28.07
N ALA A 449 -4.17 20.35 -28.37
CA ALA A 449 -3.71 20.68 -29.73
C ALA A 449 -2.35 20.07 -30.13
N SER A 450 -2.06 18.83 -29.73
CA SER A 450 -0.85 18.11 -30.15
C SER A 450 -1.18 16.95 -31.09
N GLU A 451 -0.34 16.72 -32.12
CA GLU A 451 -0.43 15.54 -33.01
C GLU A 451 -0.13 14.21 -32.28
N GLY A 452 0.21 14.27 -30.99
CA GLY A 452 0.41 13.12 -30.09
C GLY A 452 -0.09 13.42 -28.67
N LEU A 453 0.21 12.53 -27.72
CA LEU A 453 -0.11 12.77 -26.32
C LEU A 453 0.96 13.67 -25.70
N ASP A 454 0.58 14.91 -25.40
CA ASP A 454 1.41 15.87 -24.70
C ASP A 454 0.67 16.38 -23.46
N TRP A 455 1.44 16.75 -22.43
CA TRP A 455 0.93 17.02 -21.10
C TRP A 455 1.26 18.44 -20.65
N GLU A 456 0.32 19.06 -19.95
CA GLU A 456 0.54 20.34 -19.28
C GLU A 456 0.17 20.24 -17.79
N PRO A 457 0.93 20.90 -16.90
CA PRO A 457 0.52 21.04 -15.52
C PRO A 457 -0.75 21.89 -15.46
N THR A 458 -1.66 21.54 -14.56
CA THR A 458 -2.89 22.31 -14.33
C THR A 458 -2.88 22.86 -12.90
N SER A 459 -3.14 24.16 -12.76
CA SER A 459 -3.25 24.82 -11.46
C SER A 459 -4.65 24.64 -10.91
N GLU A 460 -4.94 23.44 -10.41
CA GLU A 460 -6.22 23.15 -9.78
C GLU A 460 -6.25 23.65 -8.34
N ALA A 461 -7.30 24.41 -7.97
CA ALA A 461 -7.52 24.86 -6.59
C ALA A 461 -7.50 23.70 -5.58
N ILE A 462 -7.92 22.50 -6.02
CA ILE A 462 -7.89 21.25 -5.27
C ILE A 462 -6.45 20.89 -4.87
N THR A 463 -5.50 20.89 -5.81
CA THR A 463 -4.08 20.58 -5.52
C THR A 463 -3.48 21.58 -4.53
N ALA A 464 -3.73 22.88 -4.73
CA ALA A 464 -3.25 23.93 -3.84
C ALA A 464 -3.81 23.77 -2.42
N GLN A 465 -5.10 23.42 -2.29
CA GLN A 465 -5.72 23.18 -0.99
C GLN A 465 -5.11 21.95 -0.30
N ILE A 466 -5.01 20.79 -0.97
CA ILE A 466 -4.41 19.57 -0.39
C ILE A 466 -2.97 19.85 0.08
N ASN A 467 -2.19 20.53 -0.75
CA ASN A 467 -0.81 20.92 -0.44
C ASN A 467 -0.72 21.87 0.76
N SER A 468 -1.72 22.75 0.95
CA SER A 468 -1.76 23.69 2.08
C SER A 468 -2.17 23.05 3.41
N GLU A 469 -3.05 22.04 3.38
CA GLU A 469 -3.46 21.28 4.57
C GLU A 469 -2.30 20.42 5.10
N GLY A 470 -1.48 19.90 4.18
CA GLY A 470 -0.28 19.15 4.49
C GLY A 470 -0.56 17.77 5.11
N THR A 471 0.50 17.12 5.60
CA THR A 471 0.43 15.85 6.34
C THR A 471 1.24 15.92 7.63
N SER A 472 1.35 14.81 8.36
CA SER A 472 2.15 14.75 9.58
C SER A 472 3.63 15.07 9.34
N GLU A 473 4.21 15.86 10.23
CA GLU A 473 5.62 16.24 10.19
C GLU A 473 6.56 15.05 10.41
N ILE A 474 7.69 15.06 9.70
CA ILE A 474 8.81 14.17 9.89
C ILE A 474 9.87 14.90 10.71
N SER A 475 10.24 14.32 11.85
CA SER A 475 11.40 14.77 12.62
C SER A 475 12.68 14.26 11.93
N ALA A 476 13.34 15.14 11.17
CA ALA A 476 14.50 14.82 10.33
C ALA A 476 15.84 14.77 11.09
N ASP A 477 15.84 15.00 12.42
CA ASP A 477 17.06 15.21 13.21
C ASP A 477 17.84 13.92 13.55
N LEU A 478 17.41 12.74 13.08
CA LEU A 478 18.02 11.45 13.40
C LEU A 478 18.28 10.65 12.11
N GLU A 479 19.55 10.35 11.82
CA GLU A 479 19.98 9.55 10.66
C GLU A 479 19.23 8.21 10.57
N ASP A 480 19.01 7.54 11.71
CA ASP A 480 18.26 6.27 11.78
C ASP A 480 16.82 6.42 11.26
N LYS A 481 16.15 7.54 11.57
CA LYS A 481 14.78 7.81 11.09
C LYS A 481 14.75 8.12 9.60
N GLN A 482 15.78 8.79 9.08
CA GLN A 482 15.90 9.05 7.65
C GLN A 482 16.05 7.73 6.89
N LYS A 483 16.91 6.84 7.39
CA LYS A 483 17.08 5.51 6.82
C LYS A 483 15.80 4.68 6.86
N GLU A 484 15.10 4.65 8.00
CA GLU A 484 13.81 3.95 8.13
C GLU A 484 12.78 4.46 7.11
N LEU A 485 12.70 5.78 6.92
CA LEU A 485 11.80 6.38 5.92
C LEU A 485 12.22 6.04 4.48
N ASN A 486 13.52 6.02 4.19
CA ASN A 486 14.06 5.62 2.88
C ASN A 486 13.69 4.16 2.59
N ASP A 487 13.98 3.25 3.52
CA ASP A 487 13.70 1.81 3.38
C ASP A 487 12.20 1.54 3.24
N SER A 488 11.36 2.34 3.89
CA SER A 488 9.91 2.19 3.80
C SER A 488 9.31 2.72 2.49
N LEU A 489 9.84 3.81 1.92
CA LEU A 489 9.28 4.43 0.72
C LEU A 489 9.88 3.87 -0.59
N TYR A 490 11.18 3.55 -0.57
CA TYR A 490 11.99 3.08 -1.71
C TYR A 490 12.58 1.69 -1.44
N GLY A 491 11.73 0.78 -0.91
CA GLY A 491 12.15 -0.56 -0.54
C GLY A 491 12.21 -1.57 -1.70
N LEU A 492 11.85 -1.19 -2.94
CA LEU A 492 11.75 -2.12 -4.07
C LEU A 492 13.11 -2.69 -4.50
N GLY A 493 14.20 -1.92 -4.34
CA GLY A 493 15.56 -2.40 -4.61
C GLY A 493 15.95 -3.65 -3.81
N ASN A 494 15.34 -3.85 -2.64
CA ASN A 494 15.58 -5.04 -1.81
C ASN A 494 15.06 -6.34 -2.42
N LEU A 495 14.23 -6.27 -3.47
CA LEU A 495 13.73 -7.45 -4.18
C LEU A 495 14.79 -8.05 -5.11
N ARG A 496 15.82 -7.28 -5.51
CA ARG A 496 16.93 -7.82 -6.31
C ARG A 496 17.63 -8.97 -5.59
N LYS A 497 18.03 -9.97 -6.35
CA LYS A 497 18.83 -11.09 -5.85
C LYS A 497 20.26 -10.59 -5.68
N LYS A 498 20.78 -10.61 -4.46
CA LYS A 498 22.20 -10.33 -4.21
C LYS A 498 23.00 -11.56 -4.64
N ASN A 499 23.95 -11.39 -5.56
CA ASN A 499 24.90 -12.45 -5.89
C ASN A 499 25.81 -12.64 -4.67
N HIS A 500 25.60 -13.71 -3.90
CA HIS A 500 26.50 -14.10 -2.81
C HIS A 500 27.79 -14.73 -3.36
N GLY A 501 28.56 -13.96 -4.14
CA GLY A 501 29.77 -14.44 -4.82
C GLY A 501 30.84 -13.39 -5.14
N GLU A 502 30.66 -12.12 -4.76
CA GLU A 502 31.68 -11.07 -4.89
C GLU A 502 31.94 -10.39 -3.54
N ASP A 503 32.14 -11.20 -2.50
CA ASP A 503 32.87 -10.78 -1.31
C ASP A 503 34.23 -11.50 -1.37
N ASP A 504 35.25 -10.79 -1.86
CA ASP A 504 36.68 -11.15 -1.76
C ASP A 504 37.20 -11.00 -0.32
#